data_AF-A0A0M2XUA3-F1
#
_entry.id   AF-A0A0M2XUA3-F1
#
_cell.length_a   1.000
_cell.length_b   1.000
_cell.length_c   1.000
_cell.angle_alpha   90.00
_cell.angle_beta   90.00
_cell.angle_gamma   90.00
#
_symmetry.space_group_name_H-M   'P 1'
#
loop_
_entity.id
_entity.type
_entity.pdbx_description
1 polymer ?
#
loop_
_entity_poly.entity_id
_entity_poly.type
_entity_poly.pdbx_seq_one_letter_code
_entity_poly.pdbx_strand_id
1 'polypeptide(L)'
;MKIYDAQIAKKNILNFFKKSGITIEDFANILGTSDRWIKYIQSNEKYVFDVEIVKKASSFFSVEYSNMSSTVLNPPNNLRQVLQKKHSKNLEYSKILNDTPTVSFIIENILAIDEDFKNSNGLELKYVKKIIKKYYPNMKLTTLSSELQKSTLIESSKSLIKINTNIYKLK
;
A
#
# COMPACT_ATOMS: atom_id res chain seq x y z
N MET A 1 -15.07 10.98 -28.42
CA MET A 1 -15.69 9.86 -27.67
C MET A 1 -15.38 10.09 -26.19
N LYS A 2 -16.37 10.25 -25.31
CA LYS A 2 -16.14 10.48 -23.86
C LYS A 2 -15.73 9.15 -23.21
N ILE A 3 -14.43 8.88 -23.15
CA ILE A 3 -13.89 7.65 -22.52
C ILE A 3 -13.47 7.96 -21.08
N TYR A 4 -14.42 8.46 -20.28
CA TYR A 4 -14.22 8.69 -18.86
C TYR A 4 -15.24 7.89 -18.07
N ASP A 5 -14.75 6.86 -17.38
CA ASP A 5 -15.48 6.11 -16.38
C ASP A 5 -14.87 6.41 -15.00
N ALA A 6 -15.65 7.10 -14.17
CA ALA A 6 -15.21 7.54 -12.85
C ALA A 6 -15.01 6.37 -11.87
N GLN A 7 -15.73 5.27 -12.05
CA GLN A 7 -15.59 4.08 -11.21
C GLN A 7 -14.33 3.30 -11.57
N ILE A 8 -14.01 3.19 -12.86
CA ILE A 8 -12.74 2.62 -13.31
C ILE A 8 -11.57 3.48 -12.79
N ALA A 9 -11.65 4.80 -12.95
CA ALA A 9 -10.64 5.72 -12.44
C ALA A 9 -10.42 5.55 -10.92
N LYS A 10 -11.51 5.51 -10.14
CA LYS A 10 -11.44 5.26 -8.70
C LYS A 10 -10.75 3.93 -8.39
N LYS A 11 -11.18 2.84 -9.02
CA LYS A 11 -10.62 1.51 -8.78
C LYS A 11 -9.12 1.49 -9.07
N ASN A 12 -8.71 2.05 -10.20
CA ASN A 12 -7.31 2.11 -10.58
C ASN A 12 -6.48 2.95 -9.61
N ILE A 13 -6.92 4.17 -9.30
CA ILE A 13 -6.22 5.07 -8.39
C ILE A 13 -6.05 4.44 -7.01
N LEU A 14 -7.09 3.82 -6.45
CA LEU A 14 -7.00 3.15 -5.15
C LEU A 14 -6.10 1.92 -5.18
N ASN A 15 -6.09 1.17 -6.29
CA ASN A 15 -5.19 0.02 -6.46
C ASN A 15 -3.72 0.46 -6.53
N PHE A 16 -3.41 1.47 -7.34
CA PHE A 16 -2.07 2.06 -7.44
C PHE A 16 -1.63 2.69 -6.12
N PHE A 17 -2.52 3.42 -5.42
CA PHE A 17 -2.26 3.95 -4.09
C PHE A 17 -1.84 2.84 -3.13
N LYS A 18 -2.64 1.77 -3.02
CA LYS A 18 -2.34 0.63 -2.14
C LYS A 18 -0.99 -0.01 -2.46
N LYS A 19 -0.67 -0.17 -3.74
CA LYS A 19 0.59 -0.77 -4.22
C LYS A 19 1.78 0.17 -4.22
N SER A 20 1.59 1.47 -4.02
CA SER A 20 2.69 2.43 -3.89
C SER A 20 3.29 2.45 -2.47
N GLY A 21 2.51 2.04 -1.47
CA GLY A 21 2.93 2.00 -0.07
C GLY A 21 3.09 3.36 0.60
N ILE A 22 2.59 4.44 0.00
CA ILE A 22 2.55 5.77 0.63
C ILE A 22 1.39 5.89 1.63
N THR A 23 1.47 6.84 2.56
CA THR A 23 0.40 7.07 3.54
C THR A 23 -0.79 7.78 2.91
N ILE A 24 -1.97 7.74 3.57
CA ILE A 24 -3.15 8.48 3.12
C ILE A 24 -2.87 9.99 3.11
N GLU A 25 -2.12 10.48 4.10
CA GLU A 25 -1.74 11.88 4.23
C GLU A 25 -0.89 12.34 3.05
N ASP A 26 0.19 11.61 2.77
CA ASP A 26 1.06 11.90 1.62
C ASP A 26 0.28 11.85 0.30
N PHE A 27 -0.62 10.88 0.17
CA PHE A 27 -1.43 10.74 -1.04
C PHE A 27 -2.43 11.88 -1.20
N ALA A 28 -3.07 12.31 -0.12
CA ALA A 28 -3.95 13.47 -0.14
C ALA A 28 -3.17 14.74 -0.52
N ASN A 29 -1.96 14.91 0.01
CA ASN A 29 -1.06 16.01 -0.35
C ASN A 29 -0.69 15.99 -1.84
N ILE A 30 -0.30 14.82 -2.38
CA ILE A 30 0.00 14.64 -3.82
C ILE A 30 -1.20 15.05 -4.70
N LEU A 31 -2.41 14.71 -4.28
CA LEU A 31 -3.62 15.06 -5.01
C LEU A 31 -4.12 16.49 -4.73
N GLY A 32 -3.60 17.16 -3.70
CA GLY A 32 -4.06 18.47 -3.25
C GLY A 32 -5.48 18.42 -2.68
N THR A 33 -5.76 17.44 -1.83
CA THR A 33 -7.05 17.23 -1.16
C THR A 33 -6.85 16.87 0.32
N SER A 34 -7.92 16.60 1.05
CA SER A 34 -7.85 16.20 2.47
C SER A 34 -7.86 14.69 2.65
N ASP A 35 -7.15 14.20 3.68
CA ASP A 35 -7.18 12.81 4.13
C ASP A 35 -8.59 12.28 4.37
N ARG A 36 -9.46 13.14 4.93
CA ARG A 36 -10.86 12.81 5.20
C ARG A 36 -11.59 12.46 3.91
N TRP A 37 -11.36 13.22 2.85
CA TRP A 37 -11.98 12.98 1.56
C TRP A 37 -11.48 11.67 0.91
N ILE A 38 -10.18 11.39 0.98
CA ILE A 38 -9.63 10.10 0.52
C ILE A 38 -10.27 8.93 1.27
N LYS A 39 -10.34 8.99 2.60
CA LYS A 39 -10.98 7.96 3.44
C LYS A 39 -12.45 7.79 3.07
N TYR A 40 -13.15 8.89 2.78
CA TYR A 40 -14.55 8.86 2.40
C TYR A 40 -14.76 8.13 1.07
N ILE A 41 -13.95 8.43 0.04
CA ILE A 41 -13.95 7.72 -1.24
C ILE A 41 -13.64 6.21 -1.07
N GLN A 42 -12.69 5.87 -0.19
CA GLN A 42 -12.35 4.46 0.08
C GLN A 42 -13.50 3.69 0.73
N SER A 43 -14.24 4.33 1.63
CA SER A 43 -15.33 3.70 2.39
C SER A 43 -16.67 3.61 1.64
N ASN A 44 -16.85 4.37 0.57
CA ASN A 44 -18.16 4.55 -0.04
C ASN A 44 -18.08 4.45 -1.57
N GLU A 45 -18.79 3.47 -2.14
CA GLU A 45 -18.79 3.17 -3.58
C GLU A 45 -19.32 4.31 -4.45
N LYS A 46 -20.26 5.12 -3.93
CA LYS A 46 -20.91 6.19 -4.69
C LYS A 46 -19.98 7.37 -5.00
N TYR A 47 -18.99 7.63 -4.14
CA TYR A 47 -18.08 8.77 -4.32
C TYR A 47 -16.90 8.39 -5.20
N VAL A 48 -16.58 9.28 -6.13
CA VAL A 48 -15.52 9.11 -7.13
C VAL A 48 -14.61 10.34 -7.12
N PHE A 49 -13.42 10.17 -7.69
CA PHE A 49 -12.51 11.29 -7.92
C PHE A 49 -13.05 12.18 -9.05
N ASP A 50 -12.87 13.49 -8.91
CA ASP A 50 -13.09 14.41 -10.02
C ASP A 50 -11.98 14.28 -11.08
N VAL A 51 -12.22 14.88 -12.25
CA VAL A 51 -11.31 14.80 -13.40
C VAL A 51 -9.93 15.40 -13.09
N GLU A 52 -9.84 16.45 -12.27
CA GLU A 52 -8.57 17.09 -11.93
C GLU A 52 -7.72 16.20 -11.03
N ILE A 53 -8.35 15.57 -10.04
CA ILE A 53 -7.71 14.60 -9.16
C ILE A 53 -7.25 13.38 -9.95
N VAL A 54 -8.06 12.90 -10.90
CA VAL A 54 -7.64 11.79 -11.79
C VAL A 54 -6.42 12.19 -12.60
N LYS A 55 -6.37 13.41 -13.16
CA LYS A 55 -5.19 13.91 -13.89
C LYS A 55 -3.95 13.99 -13.00
N LYS A 56 -4.07 14.48 -11.76
CA LYS A 56 -2.97 14.51 -10.78
C LYS A 56 -2.47 13.10 -10.45
N ALA A 57 -3.39 12.17 -10.18
CA ALA A 57 -3.06 10.78 -9.93
C ALA A 57 -2.37 10.13 -11.13
N SER A 58 -2.88 10.33 -12.35
CA SER A 58 -2.27 9.89 -13.60
C SER A 58 -0.84 10.41 -13.77
N SER A 59 -0.62 11.69 -13.52
CA SER A 59 0.71 12.30 -13.58
C SER A 59 1.66 11.67 -12.55
N PHE A 60 1.23 11.55 -11.30
CA PHE A 60 2.04 10.93 -10.24
C PHE A 60 2.37 9.47 -10.56
N PHE A 61 1.39 8.66 -10.97
CA PHE A 61 1.61 7.25 -11.29
C PHE A 61 2.26 7.04 -12.67
N SER A 62 2.46 8.10 -13.45
CA SER A 62 2.98 8.02 -14.83
C SER A 62 2.17 7.10 -15.73
N VAL A 63 0.85 7.19 -15.60
CA VAL A 63 -0.13 6.45 -16.39
C VAL A 63 -0.95 7.47 -17.17
N GLU A 64 -1.14 7.23 -18.47
CA GLU A 64 -1.99 8.10 -19.29
C GLU A 64 -3.39 8.25 -18.70
N TYR A 65 -3.93 9.47 -18.75
CA TYR A 65 -5.26 9.77 -18.24
C TYR A 65 -6.33 8.86 -18.84
N SER A 66 -6.28 8.64 -20.16
CA SER A 66 -7.17 7.73 -20.88
C SER A 66 -7.18 6.34 -20.26
N ASN A 67 -6.01 5.74 -20.05
CA ASN A 67 -5.89 4.39 -19.49
C ASN A 67 -6.37 4.34 -18.04
N MET A 68 -6.02 5.35 -17.25
CA MET A 68 -6.48 5.48 -15.87
C MET A 68 -8.00 5.52 -15.77
N SER A 69 -8.69 6.14 -16.73
CA SER A 69 -10.14 6.36 -16.68
C SER A 69 -10.99 5.44 -17.55
N SER A 70 -10.42 4.45 -18.23
CA SER A 70 -11.17 3.65 -19.22
C SER A 70 -10.96 2.15 -19.13
N THR A 71 -9.82 1.70 -18.64
CA THR A 71 -9.47 0.29 -18.56
C THR A 71 -9.07 -0.06 -17.14
N VAL A 72 -9.46 -1.24 -16.65
CA VAL A 72 -8.98 -1.71 -15.34
C VAL A 72 -7.49 -2.05 -15.46
N LEU A 73 -6.68 -1.43 -14.62
CA LEU A 73 -5.22 -1.57 -14.63
C LEU A 73 -4.73 -2.39 -13.44
N ASN A 74 -3.72 -3.20 -13.71
CA ASN A 74 -2.95 -3.91 -12.68
C ASN A 74 -1.59 -3.23 -12.52
N PRO A 75 -1.32 -2.57 -11.38
CA PRO A 75 0.00 -2.00 -11.12
C PRO A 75 1.06 -3.10 -11.04
N PRO A 76 2.30 -2.82 -11.48
CA PRO A 76 3.39 -3.78 -11.37
C PRO A 76 3.77 -4.03 -9.90
N ASN A 77 4.29 -5.23 -9.60
CA ASN A 77 4.67 -5.61 -8.23
C ASN A 77 5.76 -4.69 -7.63
N ASN A 78 6.62 -4.12 -8.49
CA ASN A 78 7.67 -3.18 -8.11
C ASN A 78 7.26 -1.71 -8.30
N LEU A 79 5.96 -1.39 -8.21
CA LEU A 79 5.45 -0.04 -8.44
C LEU A 79 6.20 1.02 -7.63
N ARG A 80 6.45 0.79 -6.33
CA ARG A 80 7.17 1.76 -5.48
C ARG A 80 8.56 2.08 -6.04
N GLN A 81 9.33 1.07 -6.45
CA GLN A 81 10.66 1.26 -7.04
C GLN A 81 10.59 2.00 -8.39
N VAL A 82 9.57 1.70 -9.21
CA VAL A 82 9.32 2.42 -10.46
C VAL A 82 9.04 3.90 -10.19
N LEU A 83 8.20 4.20 -9.20
CA LEU A 83 7.89 5.58 -8.80
C LEU A 83 9.10 6.31 -8.23
N GLN A 84 9.92 5.65 -7.39
CA GLN A 84 11.17 6.21 -6.86
C GLN A 84 12.11 6.63 -7.99
N LYS A 85 12.31 5.76 -8.99
CA LYS A 85 13.15 6.07 -10.16
C LYS A 85 12.57 7.23 -10.96
N LYS A 86 11.26 7.19 -11.23
CA LYS A 86 10.55 8.21 -12.02
C LYS A 86 10.61 9.59 -11.38
N HIS A 87 10.40 9.67 -10.07
CA HIS A 87 10.34 10.92 -9.31
C HIS A 87 11.67 11.29 -8.63
N SER A 88 12.78 10.64 -9.00
CA SER A 88 14.10 10.90 -8.42
C SER A 88 14.56 12.36 -8.49
N LYS A 89 14.08 13.13 -9.48
CA LYS A 89 14.38 14.57 -9.64
C LYS A 89 13.33 15.49 -9.01
N ASN A 90 12.20 14.96 -8.56
CA ASN A 90 11.17 15.72 -7.84
C ASN A 90 11.41 15.54 -6.34
N LEU A 91 11.99 16.55 -5.69
CA LEU A 91 12.40 16.47 -4.27
C LEU A 91 11.23 16.13 -3.34
N GLU A 92 10.04 16.68 -3.61
CA GLU A 92 8.85 16.46 -2.80
C GLU A 92 8.40 14.99 -2.86
N TYR A 93 8.21 14.47 -4.07
CA TYR A 93 7.77 13.08 -4.26
C TYR A 93 8.85 12.07 -3.94
N SER A 94 10.11 12.39 -4.22
CA SER A 94 11.25 11.53 -3.91
C SER A 94 11.35 11.31 -2.41
N LYS A 95 11.15 12.36 -1.59
CA LYS A 95 11.14 12.23 -0.13
C LYS A 95 10.06 11.24 0.33
N ILE A 96 8.80 11.45 -0.08
CA ILE A 96 7.66 10.57 0.26
C ILE A 96 7.92 9.10 -0.15
N LEU A 97 8.49 8.89 -1.33
CA LEU A 97 8.73 7.55 -1.87
C LEU A 97 9.95 6.87 -1.25
N ASN A 98 10.90 7.62 -0.70
CA ASN A 98 12.06 7.09 0.01
C ASN A 98 11.81 6.91 1.52
N ASP A 99 10.77 7.55 2.06
CA ASP A 99 10.31 7.30 3.41
C ASP A 99 9.82 5.86 3.60
N THR A 100 9.63 5.48 4.87
CA THR A 100 9.20 4.11 5.20
C THR A 100 7.77 3.88 4.70
N PRO A 101 7.49 2.80 3.95
CA PRO A 101 6.15 2.54 3.45
C PRO A 101 5.19 2.12 4.56
N THR A 102 3.90 2.11 4.23
CA THR A 102 2.84 1.64 5.13
C THR A 102 3.02 0.18 5.55
N VAL A 103 2.57 -0.15 6.75
CA VAL A 103 2.63 -1.53 7.29
C VAL A 103 1.89 -2.50 6.37
N SER A 104 0.74 -2.11 5.82
CA SER A 104 -0.02 -2.95 4.89
C SER A 104 0.77 -3.25 3.62
N PHE A 105 1.49 -2.27 3.07
CA PHE A 105 2.37 -2.50 1.91
C PHE A 105 3.48 -3.50 2.24
N ILE A 106 4.10 -3.38 3.42
CA ILE A 106 5.15 -4.28 3.87
C ILE A 106 4.62 -5.71 4.05
N ILE A 107 3.44 -5.87 4.63
CA ILE A 107 2.81 -7.19 4.77
C ILE A 107 2.64 -7.83 3.39
N GLU A 108 2.09 -7.11 2.43
CA GLU A 108 1.77 -7.66 1.11
C GLU A 108 2.97 -7.88 0.19
N ASN A 109 3.98 -6.98 0.22
CA ASN A 109 5.04 -6.95 -0.79
C ASN A 109 6.43 -7.26 -0.22
N ILE A 110 6.55 -7.48 1.10
CA ILE A 110 7.82 -7.89 1.73
C ILE A 110 7.58 -9.18 2.51
N LEU A 111 6.68 -9.16 3.50
CA LEU A 111 6.49 -10.30 4.38
C LEU A 111 5.87 -11.50 3.66
N ALA A 112 4.85 -11.29 2.83
CA ALA A 112 4.16 -12.37 2.12
C ALA A 112 5.00 -13.04 1.02
N ILE A 113 6.10 -12.41 0.60
CA ILE A 113 7.03 -12.97 -0.40
C ILE A 113 8.34 -13.46 0.23
N ASP A 114 8.58 -13.19 1.51
CA ASP A 114 9.79 -13.61 2.20
C ASP A 114 9.77 -15.11 2.45
N GLU A 115 10.79 -15.82 1.96
CA GLU A 115 10.86 -17.28 2.02
C GLU A 115 10.94 -17.82 3.46
N ASP A 116 11.58 -17.08 4.38
CA ASP A 116 11.64 -17.49 5.79
C ASP A 116 10.24 -17.46 6.40
N PHE A 117 9.43 -16.46 6.06
CA PHE A 117 8.05 -16.36 6.54
C PHE A 117 7.14 -17.37 5.86
N LYS A 118 7.23 -17.49 4.54
CA LYS A 118 6.36 -18.33 3.71
C LYS A 118 6.50 -19.82 4.01
N ASN A 119 7.72 -20.28 4.25
CA ASN A 119 7.98 -21.69 4.56
C ASN A 119 7.89 -22.01 6.06
N SER A 120 7.58 -21.03 6.90
CA SER A 120 7.40 -21.25 8.33
C SER A 120 6.03 -21.85 8.64
N ASN A 121 5.95 -22.68 9.68
CA ASN A 121 4.68 -23.07 10.31
C ASN A 121 4.09 -21.94 11.20
N GLY A 122 4.50 -20.70 10.93
CA GLY A 122 4.15 -19.50 11.65
C GLY A 122 5.25 -18.98 12.57
N LEU A 123 5.32 -17.66 12.69
CA LEU A 123 6.34 -16.94 13.46
C LEU A 123 5.73 -16.08 14.56
N GLU A 124 6.44 -15.97 15.69
CA GLU A 124 6.17 -14.96 16.71
C GLU A 124 6.46 -13.55 16.16
N LEU A 125 5.76 -12.53 16.69
CA LEU A 125 5.89 -11.13 16.28
C LEU A 125 7.35 -10.63 16.24
N LYS A 126 8.20 -11.08 17.17
CA LYS A 126 9.61 -10.66 17.23
C LYS A 126 10.40 -11.11 15.99
N TYR A 127 10.09 -12.26 15.41
CA TYR A 127 10.75 -12.77 14.22
C TYR A 127 10.21 -12.10 12.96
N VAL A 128 8.90 -11.85 12.91
CA VAL A 128 8.29 -11.01 11.86
C VAL A 128 8.95 -9.62 11.83
N LYS A 129 9.15 -9.00 13.01
CA LYS A 129 9.87 -7.72 13.12
C LYS A 129 11.32 -7.81 12.61
N LYS A 130 12.01 -8.92 12.85
CA LYS A 130 13.38 -9.13 12.33
C LYS A 130 13.39 -9.17 10.80
N ILE A 131 12.46 -9.88 10.18
CA ILE A 131 12.34 -9.94 8.71
C ILE A 131 12.14 -8.53 8.15
N ILE A 132 11.16 -7.77 8.67
CA ILE A 132 10.89 -6.41 8.19
C ILE A 132 12.10 -5.49 8.36
N LYS A 133 12.83 -5.61 9.48
CA LYS A 133 14.03 -4.82 9.74
C LYS A 133 15.20 -5.12 8.80
N LYS A 134 15.23 -6.26 8.10
CA LYS A 134 16.20 -6.51 7.02
C LYS A 134 16.04 -5.48 5.88
N TYR A 135 14.80 -5.04 5.63
CA TYR A 135 14.46 -4.10 4.56
C TYR A 135 14.30 -2.67 5.05
N TYR A 136 13.74 -2.48 6.26
CA TYR A 136 13.50 -1.16 6.86
C TYR A 136 14.01 -1.12 8.31
N PRO A 137 15.34 -0.95 8.52
CA PRO A 137 15.97 -1.08 9.85
C PRO A 137 15.41 -0.11 10.89
N ASN A 138 15.04 1.10 10.46
CA ASN A 138 14.62 2.21 11.32
C ASN A 138 13.10 2.30 11.49
N MET A 139 12.32 1.36 10.94
CA MET A 139 10.87 1.42 11.00
C MET A 139 10.33 1.20 12.42
N LYS A 140 9.42 2.07 12.85
CA LYS A 140 8.62 1.87 14.06
C LYS A 140 7.49 0.86 13.77
N LEU A 141 7.55 -0.30 14.42
CA LEU A 141 6.60 -1.42 14.25
C LEU A 141 5.64 -1.55 15.44
N THR A 142 5.14 -0.41 15.93
CA THR A 142 4.26 -0.34 17.10
C THR A 142 2.87 -0.93 16.82
N THR A 143 2.33 -0.69 15.62
CA THR A 143 1.00 -1.16 15.18
C THR A 143 1.04 -2.49 14.41
N LEU A 144 2.22 -3.11 14.26
CA LEU A 144 2.38 -4.29 13.41
C LEU A 144 1.46 -5.45 13.82
N SER A 145 1.32 -5.72 15.12
CA SER A 145 0.47 -6.82 15.61
C SER A 145 -0.99 -6.65 15.17
N SER A 146 -1.55 -5.45 15.33
CA SER A 146 -2.93 -5.17 14.95
C SER A 146 -3.13 -5.19 13.43
N GLU A 147 -2.14 -4.74 12.66
CA GLU A 147 -2.20 -4.76 11.19
C GLU A 147 -2.11 -6.20 10.65
N LEU A 148 -1.26 -7.05 11.26
CA LEU A 148 -1.19 -8.47 10.91
C LEU A 148 -2.51 -9.19 11.17
N GLN A 149 -3.18 -8.90 12.29
CA GLN A 149 -4.48 -9.50 12.63
C GLN A 149 -5.61 -9.05 11.68
N LYS A 150 -5.54 -7.83 11.15
CA LYS A 150 -6.51 -7.31 10.18
C LYS A 150 -6.22 -7.74 8.74
N SER A 151 -5.01 -8.22 8.47
CA SER A 151 -4.60 -8.59 7.12
C SER A 151 -5.41 -9.76 6.59
N THR A 152 -5.85 -9.64 5.35
CA THR A 152 -6.53 -10.74 4.65
C THR A 152 -5.57 -11.88 4.30
N LEU A 153 -4.26 -11.60 4.20
CA LEU A 153 -3.21 -12.56 3.81
C LEU A 153 -2.63 -13.36 4.98
N ILE A 154 -2.83 -12.92 6.22
CA ILE A 154 -2.16 -13.47 7.39
C ILE A 154 -3.18 -14.17 8.29
N GLU A 155 -2.88 -15.41 8.69
CA GLU A 155 -3.58 -16.09 9.76
C GLU A 155 -2.87 -15.81 11.08
N SER A 156 -3.62 -15.40 12.09
CA SER A 156 -3.11 -15.23 13.45
C SER A 156 -3.76 -16.24 14.39
N SER A 157 -2.95 -17.04 15.08
CA SER A 157 -3.40 -18.02 16.07
C SER A 157 -2.64 -17.87 17.38
N LYS A 158 -3.18 -18.40 18.48
CA LYS A 158 -2.44 -18.44 19.75
C LYS A 158 -1.41 -19.57 19.70
N SER A 159 -0.22 -19.31 20.26
CA SER A 159 0.80 -20.34 20.45
C SER A 159 0.28 -21.42 21.39
N LEU A 160 0.48 -22.68 21.01
CA LEU A 160 0.18 -23.84 21.86
C LEU A 160 1.18 -24.01 23.01
N ILE A 161 2.38 -23.44 22.86
CA ILE A 161 3.51 -23.62 23.79
C ILE A 161 3.64 -22.41 24.74
N LYS A 162 3.37 -21.20 24.24
CA LYS A 162 3.51 -19.95 25.02
C LYS A 162 2.17 -19.26 25.21
N ILE A 163 1.73 -19.21 26.46
CA ILE A 163 0.53 -18.49 26.89
C ILE A 163 0.64 -17.01 26.45
N ASN A 164 -0.47 -16.46 25.93
CA ASN A 164 -0.60 -15.07 25.46
C ASN A 164 0.34 -14.63 24.32
N THR A 165 0.92 -15.56 23.57
CA THR A 165 1.73 -15.24 22.37
C THR A 165 0.96 -15.58 21.09
N ASN A 166 0.92 -14.66 20.14
CA ASN A 166 0.37 -14.93 18.80
C ASN A 166 1.44 -15.44 17.85
N ILE A 167 1.03 -16.38 17.00
CA ILE A 167 1.78 -16.90 15.86
C ILE A 167 1.11 -16.36 14.59
N TYR A 168 1.91 -15.88 13.65
CA TYR A 168 1.47 -15.34 12.36
C TYR A 168 2.02 -16.21 11.24
N LYS A 169 1.16 -16.65 10.32
CA LYS A 169 1.54 -17.39 9.11
C LYS A 169 0.77 -16.85 7.89
N LEU A 170 1.24 -17.13 6.69
CA LEU A 170 0.41 -16.90 5.49
C LEU A 170 -0.80 -17.83 5.52
N LYS A 171 -1.93 -17.32 5.02
CA LYS A 171 -3.12 -18.14 4.75
C LYS A 171 -2.93 -18.99 3.51
#